data_AF-A0A5D3DY99-F1
#
_entry.id   AF-A0A5D3DY99-F1
#
_cell.length_a   1.000
_cell.length_b   1.000
_cell.length_c   1.000
_cell.angle_alpha   90.00
_cell.angle_beta   90.00
_cell.angle_gamma   90.00
#
_symmetry.space_group_name_H-M   'P 1'
#
loop_
_entity.id
_entity.type
_entity.pdbx_description
1 polymer ?
#
loop_
_entity_poly.entity_id
_entity_poly.type
_entity_poly.pdbx_seq_one_letter_code
_entity_poly.pdbx_strand_id
1 'polypeptide(L)'
;MKNLPLYFLRSPPSLRLPLPAANHFLSHLSYFITISLFGFGALKLTKTRTSSSPNDLNLFFTSVSAVSVSSMSVVEMEVFSNFQLLIITTLMFLGGEVFVSAVGFQLSRRFKYLNEKNYVDSARSIERESGTSSSRMATIDELSISKSCAKLLGHTGIGYLLAMNVLGSFFIFIYIIVVPQAKQVLESKGINFLTFSIFSTVSTFTNCGFIPTNENMIAFKNNSGLLLILIPQVLLGGCLYPVGLRLVIMAAAKVTGKKEWRYILKNDSEMGYSHLLSGLRCGFLAVTVAGFIVFQLIIFCSLEWNNSGGIWDGLNPYQKFVASLFQVTNSRHTGESIVDISVISPAILVVFVVMM
;
A
#
# COMPACT_ATOMS: atom_id res chain seq x y z
N MET A 1 21.03 33.29 -50.17
CA MET A 1 20.50 34.10 -49.05
C MET A 1 19.42 33.28 -48.36
N LYS A 2 19.80 32.49 -47.34
CA LYS A 2 19.53 32.74 -45.91
C LYS A 2 18.04 32.78 -45.55
N ASN A 3 17.57 31.63 -45.04
CA ASN A 3 16.65 31.42 -43.93
C ASN A 3 15.90 32.65 -43.39
N LEU A 4 14.57 32.65 -43.54
CA LEU A 4 13.67 33.29 -42.58
C LEU A 4 12.69 32.24 -42.04
N PRO A 5 12.60 32.03 -40.72
CA PRO A 5 11.71 31.04 -40.14
C PRO A 5 10.27 31.59 -39.99
N LEU A 6 9.30 30.78 -40.41
CA LEU A 6 7.84 30.99 -40.27
C LEU A 6 7.39 30.89 -38.79
N TYR A 7 7.86 31.78 -37.93
CA TYR A 7 7.43 31.90 -36.52
C TYR A 7 6.38 32.99 -36.27
N PHE A 8 5.66 33.42 -37.31
CA PHE A 8 4.64 34.46 -37.19
C PHE A 8 3.33 34.01 -37.83
N LEU A 9 2.52 33.29 -37.06
CA LEU A 9 1.06 33.24 -37.17
C LEU A 9 0.51 32.67 -35.85
N ARG A 10 0.82 33.36 -34.75
CA ARG A 10 0.19 33.13 -33.44
C ARG A 10 -1.05 34.03 -33.39
N SER A 11 -2.22 33.44 -33.56
CA SER A 11 -3.52 34.09 -33.28
C SER A 11 -3.55 34.61 -31.84
N PRO A 12 -4.26 35.73 -31.56
CA PRO A 12 -4.26 36.36 -30.24
C PRO A 12 -4.85 35.42 -29.17
N PRO A 13 -4.42 35.52 -27.90
CA PRO A 13 -5.00 34.73 -26.82
C PRO A 13 -6.37 35.32 -26.49
N SER A 14 -7.44 34.73 -27.04
CA SER A 14 -8.76 34.95 -26.49
C SER A 14 -8.79 34.37 -25.07
N LEU A 15 -9.35 35.17 -24.18
CA LEU A 15 -9.46 35.02 -22.73
C LEU A 15 -9.94 33.60 -22.32
N ARG A 16 -9.04 32.62 -22.29
CA ARG A 16 -9.26 31.35 -21.61
C ARG A 16 -8.80 31.57 -20.18
N LEU A 17 -9.76 31.59 -19.24
CA LEU A 17 -9.44 31.36 -17.84
C LEU A 17 -8.51 30.14 -17.79
N PRO A 18 -7.28 30.26 -17.32
CA PRO A 18 -6.48 29.08 -17.04
C PRO A 18 -7.16 28.45 -15.83
N LEU A 19 -8.03 27.46 -16.05
CA LEU A 19 -8.24 26.44 -15.03
C LEU A 19 -6.83 25.97 -14.68
N PRO A 20 -6.31 26.24 -13.46
CA PRO A 20 -4.96 25.89 -13.13
C PRO A 20 -4.87 24.38 -13.33
N ALA A 21 -3.83 23.91 -14.02
CA ALA A 21 -3.47 22.51 -14.00
C ALA A 21 -3.48 22.11 -12.52
N ALA A 22 -4.49 21.34 -12.10
CA ALA A 22 -4.71 21.10 -10.67
C ALA A 22 -3.41 20.54 -10.12
N ASN A 23 -2.77 21.28 -9.22
CA ASN A 23 -1.47 20.91 -8.69
C ASN A 23 -1.60 19.47 -8.16
N HIS A 24 -0.85 18.52 -8.72
CA HIS A 24 -0.93 17.10 -8.37
C HIS A 24 -0.85 16.93 -6.84
N PHE A 25 0.04 17.68 -6.20
CA PHE A 25 0.15 17.78 -4.75
C PHE A 25 -1.16 18.21 -4.05
N LEU A 26 -1.80 19.28 -4.52
CA LEU A 26 -3.04 19.79 -3.90
C LEU A 26 -4.20 18.80 -4.05
N SER A 27 -4.26 18.07 -5.17
CA SER A 27 -5.24 17.00 -5.37
C SER A 27 -5.03 15.85 -4.38
N HIS A 28 -3.79 15.42 -4.16
CA HIS A 28 -3.47 14.39 -3.16
C HIS A 28 -3.75 14.89 -1.74
N LEU A 29 -3.34 16.10 -1.39
CA LEU A 29 -3.61 16.69 -0.08
C LEU A 29 -5.11 16.79 0.20
N SER A 30 -5.89 17.25 -0.78
CA SER A 30 -7.35 17.33 -0.67
C SER A 30 -7.99 15.94 -0.49
N TYR A 31 -7.48 14.91 -1.16
CA TYR A 31 -7.92 13.52 -1.00
C TYR A 31 -7.72 13.04 0.45
N PHE A 32 -6.52 13.17 1.01
CA PHE A 32 -6.23 12.73 2.38
C PHE A 32 -7.05 13.50 3.43
N ILE A 33 -7.21 14.82 3.27
CA ILE A 33 -8.04 15.64 4.17
C ILE A 33 -9.51 15.20 4.12
N THR A 34 -10.06 15.03 2.91
CA THR A 34 -11.48 14.69 2.74
C THR A 34 -11.81 13.32 3.34
N ILE A 35 -10.96 12.32 3.09
CA ILE A 35 -11.16 10.98 3.65
C ILE A 35 -10.99 10.99 5.17
N SER A 36 -10.03 11.72 5.70
CA SER A 36 -9.84 11.85 7.16
C SER A 36 -11.05 12.48 7.84
N LEU A 37 -11.66 13.51 7.23
CA LEU A 37 -12.88 14.14 7.73
C LEU A 37 -14.09 13.19 7.65
N PHE A 38 -14.22 12.45 6.54
CA PHE A 38 -15.28 11.45 6.38
C PHE A 38 -15.14 10.32 7.40
N GLY A 39 -13.93 9.81 7.61
CA GLY A 39 -13.62 8.79 8.60
C GLY A 39 -13.94 9.25 10.03
N PHE A 40 -13.60 10.49 10.37
CA PHE A 40 -13.97 11.09 11.65
C PHE A 40 -15.48 11.16 11.84
N GLY A 41 -16.21 11.64 10.83
CA GLY A 41 -17.68 11.66 10.85
C GLY A 41 -18.28 10.27 11.04
N ALA A 42 -17.76 9.27 10.32
CA ALA A 42 -18.22 7.88 10.42
C ALA A 42 -17.94 7.26 11.82
N LEU A 43 -16.76 7.52 12.39
CA LEU A 43 -16.41 7.08 13.75
C LEU A 43 -17.28 7.75 14.82
N LYS A 44 -17.57 9.05 14.67
CA LYS A 44 -18.40 9.80 15.60
C LYS A 44 -19.88 9.40 15.56
N LEU A 45 -20.41 9.04 14.40
CA LEU A 45 -21.81 8.62 14.23
C LEU A 45 -22.07 7.19 14.73
N THR A 46 -21.03 6.39 14.93
CA THR A 46 -21.14 4.98 15.31
C THR A 46 -20.91 4.79 16.80
N LYS A 47 -21.61 3.82 17.40
CA LYS A 47 -21.50 3.54 18.84
C LYS A 47 -20.25 2.73 19.14
N THR A 48 -19.52 3.14 20.17
CA THR A 48 -18.39 2.44 20.76
C THR A 48 -18.87 1.21 21.54
N ARG A 49 -17.93 0.30 21.83
CA ARG A 49 -18.20 -0.87 22.66
C ARG A 49 -18.40 -0.49 24.13
N THR A 50 -17.68 0.53 24.60
CA THR A 50 -17.76 1.04 25.97
C THR A 50 -18.77 2.19 26.07
N SER A 51 -19.29 2.41 27.29
CA SER A 51 -20.29 3.43 27.60
C SER A 51 -19.77 4.86 27.49
N SER A 52 -18.45 5.07 27.57
CA SER A 52 -17.80 6.37 27.42
C SER A 52 -17.17 6.50 26.04
N SER A 53 -17.78 7.28 25.16
CA SER A 53 -17.18 7.63 23.87
C SER A 53 -15.87 8.39 24.07
N PRO A 54 -14.81 8.07 23.31
CA PRO A 54 -13.60 8.87 23.26
C PRO A 54 -13.88 10.32 22.88
N ASN A 55 -12.97 11.22 23.26
CA ASN A 55 -13.01 12.62 22.87
C ASN A 55 -12.99 12.77 21.34
N ASP A 56 -13.69 13.78 20.82
CA ASP A 56 -13.78 14.05 19.38
C ASP A 56 -12.40 14.22 18.73
N LEU A 57 -11.47 14.89 19.42
CA LEU A 57 -10.10 15.05 18.93
C LEU A 57 -9.36 13.71 18.81
N ASN A 58 -9.62 12.76 19.71
CA ASN A 58 -8.98 11.44 19.68
C ASN A 58 -9.55 10.60 18.52
N LEU A 59 -10.84 10.72 18.23
CA LEU A 59 -11.46 10.08 17.05
C LEU A 59 -10.95 10.69 15.75
N PHE A 60 -10.80 12.01 15.69
CA PHE A 60 -10.21 12.68 14.53
C PHE A 60 -8.76 12.24 14.31
N PHE A 61 -7.95 12.21 15.38
CA PHE A 61 -6.57 11.73 15.32
C PHE A 61 -6.49 10.28 14.83
N THR A 62 -7.35 9.39 15.35
CA THR A 62 -7.41 7.99 14.91
C THR A 62 -7.79 7.88 13.43
N SER A 63 -8.73 8.69 12.96
CA SER A 63 -9.10 8.74 11.53
C SER A 63 -7.91 9.19 10.67
N VAL A 64 -7.25 10.30 11.03
CA VAL A 64 -6.08 10.81 10.31
C VAL A 64 -4.96 9.76 10.29
N SER A 65 -4.69 9.13 11.43
CA SER A 65 -3.68 8.07 11.58
C SER A 65 -3.97 6.83 10.73
N ALA A 66 -5.24 6.41 10.66
CA ALA A 66 -5.65 5.30 9.81
C ALA A 66 -5.49 5.63 8.31
N VAL A 67 -5.87 6.84 7.88
CA VAL A 67 -5.76 7.26 6.48
C VAL A 67 -4.31 7.55 6.10
N SER A 68 -3.49 8.08 7.00
CA SER A 68 -2.06 8.29 6.77
C SER A 68 -1.22 7.03 7.00
N VAL A 69 -1.84 5.95 7.47
CA VAL A 69 -1.20 4.64 7.64
C VAL A 69 -0.03 4.73 8.64
N SER A 70 -0.19 5.54 9.71
CA SER A 70 0.89 5.79 10.68
C SER A 70 0.79 4.97 11.97
N SER A 71 -0.33 4.28 12.19
CA SER A 71 -0.69 3.50 13.41
C SER A 71 -0.50 4.19 14.76
N MET A 72 -0.41 5.51 14.80
CA MET A 72 -0.42 6.22 16.08
C MET A 72 -1.85 6.26 16.62
N SER A 73 -2.10 5.72 17.82
CA SER A 73 -3.42 5.75 18.46
C SER A 73 -3.36 6.35 19.86
N VAL A 74 -4.27 7.27 20.15
CA VAL A 74 -4.53 7.80 21.51
C VAL A 74 -5.60 6.97 22.23
N VAL A 75 -6.42 6.24 21.46
CA VAL A 75 -7.49 5.38 21.96
C VAL A 75 -7.10 3.93 21.77
N GLU A 76 -7.30 3.13 22.80
CA GLU A 76 -7.19 1.68 22.76
C GLU A 76 -8.09 1.05 21.67
N MET A 77 -7.57 0.06 20.95
CA MET A 77 -8.29 -0.55 19.83
C MET A 77 -9.50 -1.37 20.27
N GLU A 78 -9.47 -1.92 21.49
CA GLU A 78 -10.57 -2.72 22.05
C GLU A 78 -11.80 -1.90 22.45
N VAL A 79 -11.65 -0.56 22.55
CA VAL A 79 -12.76 0.37 22.79
C VAL A 79 -13.70 0.46 21.59
N PHE A 80 -13.16 0.27 20.38
CA PHE A 80 -13.92 0.36 19.15
C PHE A 80 -14.82 -0.87 18.95
N SER A 81 -16.03 -0.64 18.46
CA SER A 81 -16.93 -1.74 18.06
C SER A 81 -16.40 -2.44 16.81
N ASN A 82 -16.83 -3.69 16.56
CA ASN A 82 -16.46 -4.41 15.33
C ASN A 82 -16.79 -3.63 14.05
N PHE A 83 -17.85 -2.81 14.09
CA PHE A 83 -18.22 -1.94 12.97
C PHE A 83 -17.26 -0.76 12.80
N GLN A 84 -16.84 -0.13 13.91
CA GLN A 84 -15.81 0.91 13.88
C GLN A 84 -14.45 0.38 13.42
N LEU A 85 -14.07 -0.83 13.85
CA LEU A 85 -12.87 -1.50 13.33
C LEU A 85 -12.93 -1.68 11.81
N LEU A 86 -14.10 -2.00 11.25
CA LEU A 86 -14.28 -2.08 9.79
C LEU A 86 -14.17 -0.71 9.11
N ILE A 87 -14.67 0.37 9.75
CA ILE A 87 -14.44 1.74 9.26
C ILE A 87 -12.95 2.06 9.23
N ILE A 88 -12.22 1.81 10.32
CA ILE A 88 -10.77 2.00 10.40
C ILE A 88 -10.06 1.16 9.32
N THR A 89 -10.48 -0.10 9.14
CA THR A 89 -10.00 -0.97 8.05
C THR A 89 -10.17 -0.33 6.69
N THR A 90 -11.33 0.26 6.41
CA THR A 90 -11.60 0.93 5.13
C THR A 90 -10.72 2.16 4.96
N LEU A 91 -10.49 2.94 6.02
CA LEU A 91 -9.61 4.10 6.00
C LEU A 91 -8.16 3.69 5.72
N MET A 92 -7.65 2.65 6.39
CA MET A 92 -6.33 2.08 6.15
C MET A 92 -6.18 1.60 4.70
N PHE A 93 -7.19 0.90 4.17
CA PHE A 93 -7.20 0.42 2.80
C PHE A 93 -7.11 1.56 1.77
N LEU A 94 -7.87 2.64 1.99
CA LEU A 94 -7.86 3.82 1.12
C LEU A 94 -6.54 4.62 1.24
N GLY A 95 -5.97 4.69 2.45
CA GLY A 95 -4.70 5.34 2.72
C GLY A 95 -3.46 4.62 2.19
N GLY A 96 -3.57 3.30 1.98
CA GLY A 96 -2.45 2.43 1.65
C GLY A 96 -1.73 2.81 0.35
N GLU A 97 -0.40 2.72 0.36
CA GLU A 97 0.48 3.08 -0.76
C GLU A 97 0.09 2.36 -2.07
N VAL A 98 -0.22 1.06 -1.98
CA VAL A 98 -0.63 0.24 -3.14
C VAL A 98 -1.94 0.75 -3.74
N PHE A 99 -2.92 1.13 -2.90
CA PHE A 99 -4.20 1.66 -3.37
C PHE A 99 -4.02 3.03 -4.03
N VAL A 100 -3.37 3.96 -3.33
CA VAL A 100 -3.13 5.33 -3.80
C VAL A 100 -2.33 5.32 -5.11
N SER A 101 -1.31 4.45 -5.22
CA SER A 101 -0.52 4.33 -6.44
C SER A 101 -1.33 3.74 -7.60
N ALA A 102 -2.14 2.70 -7.38
CA ALA A 102 -2.94 2.08 -8.43
C ALA A 102 -4.04 3.02 -8.95
N VAL A 103 -4.76 3.69 -8.04
CA VAL A 103 -5.81 4.65 -8.40
C VAL A 103 -5.21 5.90 -9.03
N GLY A 104 -4.13 6.44 -8.45
CA GLY A 104 -3.42 7.59 -8.99
C GLY A 104 -2.90 7.33 -10.41
N PHE A 105 -2.41 6.12 -10.69
CA PHE A 105 -1.99 5.73 -12.03
C PHE A 105 -3.15 5.72 -13.02
N GLN A 106 -4.27 5.09 -12.67
CA GLN A 106 -5.46 5.03 -13.54
C GLN A 106 -6.02 6.43 -13.83
N LEU A 107 -6.07 7.28 -12.82
CA LEU A 107 -6.59 8.64 -12.93
C LEU A 107 -5.68 9.50 -13.83
N SER A 108 -4.37 9.48 -13.58
CA SER A 108 -3.38 10.17 -14.40
C SER A 108 -3.42 9.74 -15.87
N ARG A 109 -3.54 8.42 -16.12
CA ARG A 109 -3.66 7.90 -17.49
C ARG A 109 -4.98 8.29 -18.15
N ARG A 110 -6.09 8.32 -17.40
CA ARG A 110 -7.39 8.78 -17.91
C ARG A 110 -7.33 10.26 -18.30
N PHE A 111 -6.74 11.12 -17.47
CA PHE A 111 -6.58 12.54 -17.79
C PHE A 111 -5.66 12.79 -18.97
N LYS A 112 -4.50 12.12 -19.03
CA LYS A 112 -3.58 12.22 -20.18
C LYS A 112 -4.28 11.85 -21.49
N TYR A 113 -5.05 10.77 -21.48
CA TYR A 113 -5.80 10.32 -22.66
C TYR A 113 -6.91 11.30 -23.08
N LEU A 114 -7.65 11.89 -22.13
CA LEU A 114 -8.66 12.91 -22.46
C LEU A 114 -8.00 14.13 -23.13
N ASN A 115 -6.83 14.53 -22.64
CA ASN A 115 -6.10 15.68 -23.18
C ASN A 115 -5.54 15.39 -24.59
N GLU A 116 -4.94 14.21 -24.79
CA GLU A 116 -4.46 13.75 -26.12
C GLU A 116 -5.61 13.64 -27.12
N LYS A 117 -6.76 13.09 -26.71
CA LYS A 117 -7.95 13.01 -27.57
C LYS A 117 -8.44 14.40 -28.00
N ASN A 118 -8.55 15.34 -27.05
CA ASN A 118 -8.96 16.71 -27.36
C ASN A 118 -8.00 17.39 -28.33
N TYR A 119 -6.68 17.16 -28.18
CA TYR A 119 -5.67 17.67 -29.10
C TYR A 119 -5.82 17.05 -30.50
N VAL A 120 -5.98 15.72 -30.60
CA VAL A 120 -6.17 15.02 -31.89
C VAL A 120 -7.47 15.44 -32.58
N ASP A 121 -8.56 15.60 -31.84
CA ASP A 121 -9.84 16.04 -32.41
C ASP A 121 -9.75 17.50 -32.88
N SER A 122 -9.01 18.37 -32.16
CA SER A 122 -8.72 19.75 -32.57
C SER A 122 -7.78 19.82 -33.79
N ALA A 123 -6.82 18.90 -33.91
CA ALA A 123 -5.93 18.82 -35.09
C ALA A 123 -6.68 18.30 -36.32
N ARG A 124 -7.57 17.31 -36.13
CA ARG A 124 -8.45 16.77 -37.20
C ARG A 124 -9.38 17.82 -37.79
N SER A 125 -9.86 18.78 -37.00
CA SER A 125 -10.66 19.90 -37.54
C SER A 125 -9.84 20.82 -38.46
N ILE A 126 -8.53 20.97 -38.22
CA ILE A 126 -7.64 21.83 -39.00
C ILE A 126 -7.18 21.12 -40.29
N GLU A 127 -7.01 19.79 -40.26
CA GLU A 127 -6.48 19.02 -41.41
C GLU A 127 -7.48 18.48 -42.40
N ARG A 128 -8.79 18.58 -42.10
CA ARG A 128 -9.80 18.45 -43.16
C ARG A 128 -9.55 19.44 -44.31
N GLU A 129 -8.70 20.45 -44.10
CA GLU A 129 -8.27 21.41 -45.11
C GLU A 129 -6.96 21.03 -45.86
N SER A 130 -6.15 20.04 -45.43
CA SER A 130 -4.77 19.86 -45.95
C SER A 130 -4.32 18.47 -46.44
N GLY A 131 -5.12 17.41 -46.30
CA GLY A 131 -5.03 16.22 -47.18
C GLY A 131 -3.88 15.20 -47.01
N THR A 132 -3.21 15.08 -45.85
CA THR A 132 -2.07 14.13 -45.66
C THR A 132 -2.39 12.99 -44.68
N SER A 133 -2.45 11.72 -45.13
CA SER A 133 -3.06 10.60 -44.36
C SER A 133 -2.14 9.43 -43.95
N SER A 134 -1.01 9.16 -44.62
CA SER A 134 -0.30 7.87 -44.50
C SER A 134 0.51 7.66 -43.20
N SER A 135 1.24 8.67 -42.71
CA SER A 135 2.13 8.53 -41.53
C SER A 135 1.39 8.29 -40.19
N ARG A 136 0.09 8.56 -40.11
CA ARG A 136 -0.67 8.59 -38.85
C ARG A 136 -1.31 7.28 -38.45
N MET A 137 -1.51 6.36 -39.40
CA MET A 137 -2.21 5.11 -39.11
C MET A 137 -1.39 4.25 -38.13
N ALA A 138 -0.06 4.26 -38.28
CA ALA A 138 0.86 3.63 -37.34
C ALA A 138 0.83 4.29 -35.94
N THR A 139 0.79 5.63 -35.86
CA THR A 139 0.74 6.37 -34.59
C THR A 139 -0.57 6.13 -33.83
N ILE A 140 -1.70 6.03 -34.54
CA ILE A 140 -3.00 5.73 -33.92
C ILE A 140 -3.02 4.30 -33.38
N ASP A 141 -2.44 3.34 -34.11
CA ASP A 141 -2.38 1.94 -33.69
C ASP A 141 -1.49 1.78 -32.45
N GLU A 142 -0.30 2.38 -32.42
CA GLU A 142 0.59 2.38 -31.24
C GLU A 142 -0.06 3.01 -30.00
N LEU A 143 -0.77 4.13 -30.18
CA LEU A 143 -1.45 4.83 -29.09
C LEU A 143 -2.64 4.00 -28.56
N SER A 144 -3.32 3.25 -29.44
CA SER A 144 -4.39 2.33 -29.05
C SER A 144 -3.88 1.14 -28.24
N ILE A 145 -2.73 0.56 -28.64
CA ILE A 145 -2.08 -0.56 -27.95
C ILE A 145 -1.58 -0.10 -26.58
N SER A 146 -0.89 1.04 -26.51
CA SER A 146 -0.40 1.63 -25.26
C SER A 146 -1.55 1.90 -24.27
N LYS A 147 -2.70 2.38 -24.77
CA LYS A 147 -3.90 2.59 -23.96
C LYS A 147 -4.46 1.29 -23.37
N SER A 148 -4.58 0.24 -24.18
CA SER A 148 -5.06 -1.07 -23.71
C SER A 148 -4.11 -1.66 -22.66
N CYS A 149 -2.80 -1.55 -22.88
CA CYS A 149 -1.78 -1.99 -21.93
C CYS A 149 -1.82 -1.21 -20.61
N ALA A 150 -1.98 0.13 -20.66
CA ALA A 150 -2.09 0.95 -19.46
C ALA A 150 -3.35 0.63 -18.64
N LYS A 151 -4.49 0.39 -19.31
CA LYS A 151 -5.72 -0.06 -18.64
C LYS A 151 -5.53 -1.42 -17.98
N LEU A 152 -4.88 -2.35 -18.68
CA LEU A 152 -4.59 -3.69 -18.18
C LEU A 152 -3.68 -3.63 -16.95
N LEU A 153 -2.62 -2.82 -17.00
CA LEU A 153 -1.71 -2.59 -15.87
C LEU A 153 -2.44 -2.00 -14.66
N GLY A 154 -3.26 -0.97 -14.87
CA GLY A 154 -4.06 -0.37 -13.81
C GLY A 154 -5.03 -1.37 -13.18
N HIS A 155 -5.69 -2.20 -13.98
CA HIS A 155 -6.59 -3.25 -13.48
C HIS A 155 -5.82 -4.33 -12.72
N THR A 156 -4.59 -4.63 -13.15
CA THR A 156 -3.69 -5.58 -12.46
C THR A 156 -3.29 -5.09 -11.09
N GLY A 157 -2.99 -3.79 -10.92
CA GLY A 157 -2.67 -3.22 -9.60
C GLY A 157 -3.83 -3.34 -8.60
N ILE A 158 -5.06 -3.04 -9.05
CA ILE A 158 -6.27 -3.23 -8.21
C ILE A 158 -6.51 -4.73 -7.94
N GLY A 159 -6.35 -5.58 -8.96
CA GLY A 159 -6.49 -7.02 -8.82
C GLY A 159 -5.48 -7.61 -7.82
N TYR A 160 -4.24 -7.15 -7.85
CA TYR A 160 -3.20 -7.51 -6.89
C TYR A 160 -3.59 -7.12 -5.45
N LEU A 161 -4.00 -5.87 -5.25
CA LEU A 161 -4.43 -5.36 -3.95
C LEU A 161 -5.57 -6.21 -3.36
N LEU A 162 -6.62 -6.48 -4.14
CA LEU A 162 -7.76 -7.28 -3.70
C LEU A 162 -7.36 -8.75 -3.45
N ALA A 163 -6.59 -9.35 -4.36
CA ALA A 163 -6.17 -10.75 -4.23
C ALA A 163 -5.31 -10.98 -2.99
N MET A 164 -4.34 -10.10 -2.72
CA MET A 164 -3.47 -10.22 -1.56
C MET A 164 -4.23 -10.06 -0.24
N ASN A 165 -5.19 -9.13 -0.17
CA ASN A 165 -6.02 -8.94 1.03
C ASN A 165 -6.99 -10.12 1.26
N VAL A 166 -7.63 -10.64 0.21
CA VAL A 166 -8.53 -11.80 0.34
C VAL A 166 -7.74 -13.05 0.74
N LEU A 167 -6.62 -13.31 0.08
CA LEU A 167 -5.77 -14.46 0.36
C LEU A 167 -5.17 -14.37 1.78
N GLY A 168 -4.71 -13.19 2.17
CA GLY A 168 -4.16 -12.99 3.51
C GLY A 168 -5.20 -13.16 4.61
N SER A 169 -6.39 -12.60 4.43
CA SER A 169 -7.49 -12.71 5.39
C SER A 169 -7.95 -14.16 5.53
N PHE A 170 -8.00 -14.89 4.42
CA PHE A 170 -8.30 -16.32 4.41
C PHE A 170 -7.27 -17.13 5.23
N PHE A 171 -5.97 -16.88 5.06
CA PHE A 171 -4.94 -17.59 5.82
C PHE A 171 -4.98 -17.28 7.32
N ILE A 172 -5.17 -16.02 7.70
CA ILE A 172 -5.31 -15.62 9.11
C ILE A 172 -6.55 -16.27 9.72
N PHE A 173 -7.68 -16.25 9.01
CA PHE A 173 -8.93 -16.84 9.47
C PHE A 173 -8.82 -18.34 9.71
N ILE A 174 -8.21 -19.08 8.76
CA ILE A 174 -7.91 -20.51 8.94
C ILE A 174 -7.01 -20.72 10.15
N TYR A 175 -5.95 -19.92 10.30
CA TYR A 175 -5.02 -20.06 11.41
C TYR A 175 -5.71 -19.92 12.77
N ILE A 176 -6.58 -18.92 12.92
CA ILE A 176 -7.34 -18.67 14.16
C ILE A 176 -8.27 -19.84 14.47
N ILE A 177 -8.91 -20.44 13.46
CA ILE A 177 -9.79 -21.59 13.66
C ILE A 177 -8.99 -22.83 14.07
N VAL A 178 -7.84 -23.05 13.44
CA VAL A 178 -7.02 -24.25 13.65
C VAL A 178 -6.26 -24.20 14.97
N VAL A 179 -5.83 -23.02 15.42
CA VAL A 179 -4.98 -22.85 16.61
C VAL A 179 -5.80 -22.36 17.82
N PRO A 180 -6.08 -23.23 18.81
CA PRO A 180 -6.96 -22.89 19.94
C PRO A 180 -6.44 -21.74 20.79
N GLN A 181 -5.12 -21.61 20.94
CA GLN A 181 -4.51 -20.53 21.73
C GLN A 181 -4.80 -19.16 21.12
N ALA A 182 -4.66 -19.00 19.80
CA ALA A 182 -4.97 -17.76 19.11
C ALA A 182 -6.48 -17.43 19.20
N LYS A 183 -7.33 -18.45 19.10
CA LYS A 183 -8.77 -18.33 19.27
C LYS A 183 -9.16 -17.83 20.66
N GLN A 184 -8.58 -18.41 21.71
CA GLN A 184 -8.86 -18.06 23.10
C GLN A 184 -8.50 -16.59 23.42
N VAL A 185 -7.40 -16.09 22.86
CA VAL A 185 -6.99 -14.67 23.00
C VAL A 185 -8.04 -13.72 22.42
N LEU A 186 -8.66 -14.10 21.29
CA LEU A 186 -9.70 -13.28 20.65
C LEU A 186 -11.06 -13.40 21.36
N GLU A 187 -11.39 -14.60 21.85
CA GLU A 187 -12.62 -14.83 22.63
C GLU A 187 -12.60 -14.06 23.95
N SER A 188 -11.47 -14.03 24.65
CA SER A 188 -11.33 -13.30 25.93
C SER A 188 -11.46 -11.79 25.75
N LYS A 189 -10.99 -11.26 24.62
CA LYS A 189 -11.13 -9.84 24.24
C LYS A 189 -12.47 -9.55 23.52
N GLY A 190 -13.26 -10.59 23.26
CA GLY A 190 -14.56 -10.54 22.59
C GLY A 190 -14.51 -9.89 21.19
N ILE A 191 -13.42 -10.10 20.45
CA ILE A 191 -13.24 -9.61 19.07
C ILE A 191 -13.74 -10.68 18.11
N ASN A 192 -14.50 -10.30 17.08
CA ASN A 192 -14.96 -11.26 16.08
C ASN A 192 -13.78 -11.75 15.22
N PHE A 193 -13.64 -13.07 15.05
CA PHE A 193 -12.57 -13.70 14.28
C PHE A 193 -12.51 -13.20 12.83
N LEU A 194 -13.67 -12.99 12.19
CA LEU A 194 -13.74 -12.48 10.81
C LEU A 194 -13.22 -11.04 10.75
N THR A 195 -13.69 -10.19 11.66
CA THR A 195 -13.26 -8.79 11.75
C THR A 195 -11.77 -8.69 12.01
N PHE A 196 -11.24 -9.49 12.93
CA PHE A 196 -9.81 -9.56 13.19
C PHE A 196 -9.02 -9.98 11.95
N SER A 197 -9.45 -11.03 11.25
CA SER A 197 -8.74 -11.54 10.07
C SER A 197 -8.67 -10.51 8.93
N ILE A 198 -9.78 -9.81 8.67
CA ILE A 198 -9.82 -8.76 7.64
C ILE A 198 -8.99 -7.55 8.10
N PHE A 199 -9.20 -7.10 9.33
CA PHE A 199 -8.53 -5.93 9.89
C PHE A 199 -7.01 -6.10 9.91
N SER A 200 -6.53 -7.21 10.48
CA SER A 200 -5.10 -7.51 10.55
C SER A 200 -4.51 -7.60 9.16
N THR A 201 -5.13 -8.32 8.21
CA THR A 201 -4.58 -8.41 6.85
C THR A 201 -4.46 -7.05 6.18
N VAL A 202 -5.50 -6.22 6.24
CA VAL A 202 -5.48 -4.90 5.61
C VAL A 202 -4.43 -4.04 6.28
N SER A 203 -4.35 -4.02 7.61
CA SER A 203 -3.34 -3.25 8.34
C SER A 203 -1.92 -3.69 8.00
N THR A 204 -1.65 -5.00 8.03
CA THR A 204 -0.35 -5.59 7.70
C THR A 204 0.03 -5.31 6.24
N PHE A 205 -0.92 -5.44 5.30
CA PHE A 205 -0.67 -5.22 3.88
C PHE A 205 -0.53 -3.74 3.52
N THR A 206 -1.24 -2.83 4.18
CA THR A 206 -1.06 -1.40 3.95
C THR A 206 0.14 -0.84 4.70
N ASN A 207 0.78 -1.63 5.58
CA ASN A 207 1.78 -1.20 6.54
C ASN A 207 1.25 -0.17 7.54
N CYS A 208 -0.03 -0.28 7.93
CA CYS A 208 -0.58 0.63 8.93
C CYS A 208 0.01 0.36 10.30
N GLY A 209 -0.17 -0.85 10.85
CA GLY A 209 0.35 -1.25 12.16
C GLY A 209 -0.68 -1.31 13.28
N PHE A 210 -1.92 -0.92 13.00
CA PHE A 210 -3.02 -1.15 13.92
C PHE A 210 -3.35 -2.62 13.98
N ILE A 211 -3.57 -3.13 15.18
CA ILE A 211 -4.13 -4.45 15.40
C ILE A 211 -5.29 -4.29 16.40
N PRO A 212 -6.38 -5.08 16.31
CA PRO A 212 -7.56 -4.90 17.16
C PRO A 212 -7.31 -5.14 18.66
N THR A 213 -6.16 -5.70 19.02
CA THR A 213 -5.72 -5.94 20.40
C THR A 213 -4.93 -4.74 20.93
N ASN A 214 -5.14 -4.38 22.20
CA ASN A 214 -4.47 -3.24 22.83
C ASN A 214 -2.95 -3.41 22.90
N GLU A 215 -2.47 -4.63 23.12
CA GLU A 215 -1.03 -4.94 23.19
C GLU A 215 -0.42 -5.23 21.81
N ASN A 216 -1.12 -4.90 20.72
CA ASN A 216 -0.70 -5.22 19.36
C ASN A 216 -0.39 -6.74 19.22
N MET A 217 0.67 -7.11 18.50
CA MET A 217 1.05 -8.51 18.26
C MET A 217 1.75 -9.17 19.46
N ILE A 218 2.01 -8.45 20.56
CA ILE A 218 2.52 -9.02 21.81
C ILE A 218 1.56 -10.10 22.34
N ALA A 219 0.24 -9.89 22.18
CA ALA A 219 -0.80 -10.86 22.54
C ALA A 219 -0.67 -12.20 21.80
N PHE A 220 0.02 -12.21 20.65
CA PHE A 220 0.25 -13.39 19.82
C PHE A 220 1.71 -13.87 19.84
N LYS A 221 2.53 -13.46 20.81
CA LYS A 221 3.97 -13.81 20.86
C LYS A 221 4.26 -15.33 20.81
N ASN A 222 3.37 -16.14 21.36
CA ASN A 222 3.49 -17.61 21.36
C ASN A 222 3.07 -18.25 20.02
N ASN A 223 2.35 -17.51 19.18
CA ASN A 223 1.72 -18.00 17.96
C ASN A 223 2.59 -17.72 16.72
N SER A 224 3.72 -18.41 16.60
CA SER A 224 4.68 -18.20 15.51
C SER A 224 4.10 -18.36 14.10
N GLY A 225 3.07 -19.21 13.93
CA GLY A 225 2.46 -19.40 12.62
C GLY A 225 1.71 -18.17 12.13
N LEU A 226 1.06 -17.40 13.02
CA LEU A 226 0.42 -16.13 12.65
C LEU A 226 1.47 -15.15 12.12
N LEU A 227 2.58 -14.99 12.86
CA LEU A 227 3.67 -14.08 12.49
C LEU A 227 4.27 -14.43 11.12
N LEU A 228 4.45 -15.72 10.84
CA LEU A 228 4.95 -16.18 9.54
C LEU A 228 3.99 -15.90 8.39
N ILE A 229 2.68 -15.87 8.63
CA ILE A 229 1.69 -15.47 7.62
C ILE A 229 1.78 -13.97 7.33
N LEU A 230 2.04 -13.16 8.37
CA LEU A 230 2.09 -11.70 8.26
C LEU A 230 3.37 -11.19 7.61
N ILE A 231 4.55 -11.76 7.92
CA ILE A 231 5.86 -11.34 7.34
C ILE A 231 5.82 -11.13 5.81
N PRO A 232 5.38 -12.11 4.98
CA PRO A 232 5.34 -11.91 3.53
C PRO A 232 4.31 -10.86 3.11
N GLN A 233 3.22 -10.69 3.85
CA GLN A 233 2.20 -9.66 3.56
C GLN A 233 2.76 -8.26 3.75
N VAL A 234 3.47 -8.02 4.86
CA VAL A 234 4.17 -6.77 5.14
C VAL A 234 5.12 -6.39 3.99
N LEU A 235 5.93 -7.36 3.56
CA LEU A 235 6.91 -7.13 2.50
C LEU A 235 6.23 -6.80 1.16
N LEU A 236 5.20 -7.57 0.80
CA LEU A 236 4.48 -7.44 -0.47
C LEU A 236 3.56 -6.20 -0.51
N GLY A 237 3.16 -5.71 0.66
CA GLY A 237 2.37 -4.50 0.85
C GLY A 237 3.14 -3.19 0.76
N GLY A 238 4.43 -3.22 1.11
CA GLY A 238 5.33 -2.06 1.03
C GLY A 238 6.53 -2.27 0.11
N CYS A 239 7.71 -2.50 0.69
CA CYS A 239 8.99 -2.43 -0.04
C CYS A 239 9.09 -3.39 -1.25
N LEU A 240 8.48 -4.58 -1.17
CA LEU A 240 8.50 -5.56 -2.27
C LEU A 240 7.26 -5.47 -3.16
N TYR A 241 6.41 -4.45 -3.00
CA TYR A 241 5.28 -4.22 -3.90
C TYR A 241 5.70 -4.21 -5.39
N PRO A 242 6.75 -3.48 -5.82
CA PRO A 242 7.22 -3.52 -7.20
C PRO A 242 7.61 -4.93 -7.70
N VAL A 243 8.21 -5.73 -6.81
CA VAL A 243 8.64 -7.10 -7.11
C VAL A 243 7.43 -8.02 -7.23
N GLY A 244 6.50 -7.96 -6.28
CA GLY A 244 5.25 -8.73 -6.27
C GLY A 244 4.39 -8.43 -7.50
N LEU A 245 4.20 -7.15 -7.82
CA LEU A 245 3.47 -6.73 -9.01
C LEU A 245 4.09 -7.30 -10.30
N ARG A 246 5.42 -7.22 -10.44
CA ARG A 246 6.12 -7.75 -11.62
C ARG A 246 5.96 -9.27 -11.73
N LEU A 247 6.04 -10.01 -10.61
CA LEU A 247 5.81 -11.45 -10.59
C LEU A 247 4.39 -11.81 -11.03
N VAL A 248 3.38 -11.05 -10.59
CA VAL A 248 1.98 -11.27 -11.03
C VAL A 248 1.82 -11.01 -12.53
N ILE A 249 2.41 -9.94 -13.06
CA ILE A 249 2.39 -9.65 -14.50
C ILE A 249 3.10 -10.76 -15.29
N MET A 250 4.23 -11.26 -14.79
CA MET A 250 4.95 -12.39 -15.40
C MET A 250 4.14 -13.69 -15.37
N ALA A 251 3.47 -13.98 -14.26
CA ALA A 251 2.58 -15.13 -14.15
C ALA A 251 1.41 -15.01 -15.12
N ALA A 252 0.76 -13.85 -15.18
CA ALA A 252 -0.32 -13.56 -16.13
C ALA A 252 0.14 -13.70 -17.59
N ALA A 253 1.35 -13.25 -17.92
CA ALA A 253 1.95 -13.40 -19.24
C ALA A 253 2.16 -14.87 -19.64
N LYS A 254 2.57 -15.71 -18.68
CA LYS A 254 2.77 -17.16 -18.90
C LYS A 254 1.44 -17.90 -19.05
N VAL A 255 0.45 -17.58 -18.23
CA VAL A 255 -0.86 -18.27 -18.22
C VAL A 255 -1.72 -17.87 -19.43
N THR A 256 -1.81 -16.58 -19.74
CA THR A 256 -2.72 -16.10 -20.81
C THR A 256 -2.06 -16.04 -22.19
N GLY A 257 -0.73 -15.99 -22.28
CA GLY A 257 0.00 -15.91 -23.55
C GLY A 257 -0.23 -14.64 -24.37
N LYS A 258 -0.97 -13.64 -23.87
CA LYS A 258 -1.30 -12.41 -24.62
C LYS A 258 -0.05 -11.55 -24.85
N LYS A 259 0.04 -10.97 -26.05
CA LYS A 259 1.14 -10.06 -26.44
C LYS A 259 1.21 -8.81 -25.57
N GLU A 260 0.08 -8.35 -25.04
CA GLU A 260 -0.05 -7.16 -24.18
C GLU A 260 0.80 -7.27 -22.91
N TRP A 261 0.81 -8.42 -22.23
CA TRP A 261 1.61 -8.61 -21.01
C TRP A 261 3.11 -8.58 -21.28
N ARG A 262 3.53 -9.18 -22.40
CA ARG A 262 4.94 -9.15 -22.81
C ARG A 262 5.37 -7.73 -23.19
N TYR A 263 4.46 -6.96 -23.80
CA TYR A 263 4.69 -5.55 -24.10
C TYR A 263 4.89 -4.73 -22.82
N ILE A 264 4.02 -4.91 -21.82
CA ILE A 264 4.16 -4.24 -20.50
C ILE A 264 5.51 -4.55 -19.84
N LEU A 265 5.95 -5.81 -19.85
CA LEU A 265 7.21 -6.21 -19.22
C LEU A 265 8.47 -5.73 -19.94
N LYS A 266 8.37 -5.55 -21.27
CA LYS A 266 9.48 -5.06 -22.10
C LYS A 266 9.57 -3.54 -22.08
N ASN A 267 8.45 -2.87 -21.84
CA ASN A 267 8.31 -1.43 -22.00
C ASN A 267 7.92 -0.74 -20.68
N ASP A 268 8.56 -1.14 -19.57
CA ASP A 268 8.22 -0.69 -18.23
C ASP A 268 8.35 0.84 -18.04
N SER A 269 9.38 1.46 -18.63
CA SER A 269 9.61 2.90 -18.57
C SER A 269 8.52 3.74 -19.25
N GLU A 270 8.00 3.28 -20.39
CA GLU A 270 6.98 4.01 -21.17
C GLU A 270 5.57 3.89 -20.57
N MET A 271 5.33 2.82 -19.80
CA MET A 271 4.09 2.62 -19.06
C MET A 271 3.88 3.63 -17.94
N GLY A 272 4.92 4.36 -17.51
CA GLY A 272 4.81 5.51 -16.60
C GLY A 272 4.13 5.18 -15.27
N TYR A 273 4.23 3.92 -14.81
CA TYR A 273 3.83 3.51 -13.48
C TYR A 273 5.06 3.39 -12.60
N SER A 274 5.16 4.20 -11.55
CA SER A 274 6.36 4.32 -10.70
C SER A 274 6.81 2.99 -10.09
N HIS A 275 5.87 2.13 -9.73
CA HIS A 275 6.14 0.82 -9.10
C HIS A 275 6.41 -0.30 -10.12
N LEU A 276 6.30 -0.04 -11.43
CA LEU A 276 6.68 -1.01 -12.44
C LEU A 276 8.19 -0.87 -12.74
N LEU A 277 9.00 -1.59 -11.96
CA LEU A 277 10.45 -1.61 -12.13
C LEU A 277 10.88 -2.67 -13.15
N SER A 278 12.04 -2.43 -13.79
CA SER A 278 12.69 -3.42 -14.65
C SER A 278 13.15 -4.66 -13.88
N GLY A 279 13.34 -5.80 -14.55
CA GLY A 279 13.61 -7.08 -13.88
C GLY A 279 14.89 -7.08 -13.06
N LEU A 280 15.95 -6.42 -13.55
CA LEU A 280 17.20 -6.25 -12.82
C LEU A 280 17.03 -5.37 -11.57
N ARG A 281 16.26 -4.27 -11.69
CA ARG A 281 15.97 -3.38 -10.55
C ARG A 281 15.15 -4.08 -9.48
N CYS A 282 14.17 -4.91 -9.87
CA CYS A 282 13.43 -5.76 -8.93
C CYS A 282 14.36 -6.74 -8.21
N GLY A 283 15.31 -7.35 -8.92
CA GLY A 283 16.32 -8.24 -8.33
C GLY A 283 17.19 -7.52 -7.31
N PHE A 284 17.75 -6.37 -7.67
CA PHE A 284 18.55 -5.56 -6.74
C PHE A 284 17.73 -5.11 -5.52
N LEU A 285 16.48 -4.67 -5.71
CA LEU A 285 15.59 -4.28 -4.62
C LEU A 285 15.29 -5.44 -3.67
N ALA A 286 15.04 -6.64 -4.20
CA ALA A 286 14.80 -7.82 -3.37
C ALA A 286 16.05 -8.20 -2.56
N VAL A 287 17.24 -8.13 -3.18
CA VAL A 287 18.51 -8.42 -2.51
C VAL A 287 18.83 -7.39 -1.43
N THR A 288 18.62 -6.09 -1.68
CA THR A 288 18.88 -5.06 -0.67
C THR A 288 17.91 -5.17 0.50
N VAL A 289 16.62 -5.36 0.25
CA VAL A 289 15.61 -5.58 1.31
C VAL A 289 15.96 -6.82 2.14
N ALA A 290 16.29 -7.94 1.50
CA ALA A 290 16.71 -9.14 2.21
C ALA A 290 18.00 -8.93 3.03
N GLY A 291 18.98 -8.22 2.46
CA GLY A 291 20.23 -7.89 3.13
C GLY A 291 20.03 -7.07 4.39
N PHE A 292 19.18 -6.04 4.35
CA PHE A 292 18.85 -5.22 5.53
C PHE A 292 18.11 -6.02 6.60
N ILE A 293 17.13 -6.86 6.23
CA ILE A 293 16.42 -7.73 7.18
C ILE A 293 17.42 -8.68 7.87
N VAL A 294 18.29 -9.33 7.11
CA VAL A 294 19.29 -10.25 7.68
C VAL A 294 20.26 -9.52 8.60
N PHE A 295 20.74 -8.35 8.19
CA PHE A 295 21.64 -7.52 9.00
C PHE A 295 21.01 -7.13 10.33
N GLN A 296 19.79 -6.60 10.30
CA GLN A 296 19.05 -6.22 11.50
C GLN A 296 18.72 -7.44 12.37
N LEU A 297 18.36 -8.58 11.76
CA LEU A 297 18.09 -9.83 12.48
C LEU A 297 19.33 -10.31 13.25
N ILE A 298 20.51 -10.23 12.65
CA ILE A 298 21.77 -10.60 13.31
C ILE A 298 22.01 -9.70 14.52
N ILE A 299 21.87 -8.39 14.38
CA ILE A 299 22.07 -7.44 15.49
C ILE A 299 21.04 -7.68 16.60
N PHE A 300 19.76 -7.79 16.22
CA PHE A 300 18.66 -7.97 17.16
C PHE A 300 18.80 -9.27 17.95
N CYS A 301 19.06 -10.39 17.27
CA CYS A 301 19.32 -11.66 17.94
C CYS A 301 20.59 -11.58 18.82
N SER A 302 21.69 -11.00 18.33
CA SER A 302 22.94 -10.97 19.11
C SER A 302 22.82 -10.21 20.43
N LEU A 303 22.03 -9.13 20.45
CA LEU A 303 21.86 -8.28 21.62
C LEU A 303 20.72 -8.72 22.54
N GLU A 304 19.63 -9.27 22.01
CA GLU A 304 18.43 -9.60 22.82
C GLU A 304 18.28 -11.09 23.18
N TRP A 305 19.07 -12.00 22.62
CA TRP A 305 18.86 -13.44 22.83
C TRP A 305 18.95 -13.88 24.29
N ASN A 306 19.86 -13.27 25.04
CA ASN A 306 20.15 -13.56 26.45
C ASN A 306 19.85 -12.37 27.37
N ASN A 307 19.14 -11.35 26.89
CA ASN A 307 18.89 -10.16 27.69
C ASN A 307 17.98 -10.51 28.89
N SER A 308 18.34 -10.02 30.07
CA SER A 308 17.65 -10.27 31.34
C SER A 308 16.28 -9.56 31.46
N GLY A 309 15.89 -8.78 30.45
CA GLY A 309 14.64 -8.00 30.41
C GLY A 309 13.36 -8.83 30.24
N GLY A 310 13.42 -10.16 30.30
CA GLY A 310 12.24 -11.05 30.24
C GLY A 310 11.47 -11.05 28.93
N ILE A 311 11.97 -10.38 27.88
CA ILE A 311 11.34 -10.23 26.56
C ILE A 311 10.96 -11.59 25.96
N TRP A 312 11.82 -12.59 26.20
CA TRP A 312 11.71 -13.93 25.65
C TRP A 312 11.25 -14.99 26.65
N ASP A 313 10.71 -14.58 27.80
CA ASP A 313 10.32 -15.52 28.84
C ASP A 313 9.20 -16.45 28.35
N GLY A 314 9.45 -17.75 28.51
CA GLY A 314 8.55 -18.83 28.08
C GLY A 314 8.60 -19.17 26.59
N LEU A 315 9.50 -18.57 25.80
CA LEU A 315 9.59 -18.82 24.35
C LEU A 315 10.72 -19.80 23.98
N ASN A 316 10.39 -20.74 23.11
CA ASN A 316 11.33 -21.70 22.52
C ASN A 316 12.27 -20.99 21.52
N PRO A 317 13.53 -21.45 21.26
CA PRO A 317 14.45 -20.79 20.33
C PRO A 317 13.87 -20.52 18.94
N TYR A 318 13.03 -21.44 18.43
CA TYR A 318 12.31 -21.25 17.18
C TYR A 318 11.33 -20.06 17.24
N GLN A 319 10.56 -19.96 18.32
CA GLN A 319 9.60 -18.87 18.49
C GLN A 319 10.31 -17.53 18.66
N LYS A 320 11.43 -17.51 19.40
CA LYS A 320 12.30 -16.34 19.51
C LYS A 320 12.79 -15.87 18.15
N PHE A 321 13.30 -16.79 17.33
CA PHE A 321 13.76 -16.46 15.98
C PHE A 321 12.66 -15.88 15.09
N VAL A 322 11.48 -16.50 15.06
CA VAL A 322 10.34 -16.02 14.25
C VAL A 322 9.86 -14.65 14.73
N ALA A 323 9.78 -14.44 16.03
CA ALA A 323 9.38 -13.16 16.62
C ALA A 323 10.42 -12.07 16.34
N SER A 324 11.71 -12.37 16.43
CA SER A 324 12.79 -11.47 16.03
C SER A 324 12.69 -11.10 14.55
N LEU A 325 12.45 -12.08 13.68
CA LEU A 325 12.27 -11.86 12.24
C LEU A 325 11.06 -10.97 11.95
N PHE A 326 9.95 -11.19 12.65
CA PHE A 326 8.75 -10.37 12.56
C PHE A 326 9.02 -8.93 12.99
N GLN A 327 9.61 -8.73 14.18
CA GLN A 327 9.92 -7.40 14.71
C GLN A 327 10.83 -6.60 13.77
N VAL A 328 11.89 -7.23 13.27
CA VAL A 328 12.84 -6.62 12.34
C VAL A 328 12.17 -6.30 10.99
N THR A 329 11.28 -7.17 10.52
CA THR A 329 10.55 -6.91 9.27
C THR A 329 9.64 -5.69 9.41
N ASN A 330 8.99 -5.52 10.57
CA ASN A 330 8.07 -4.42 10.86
C ASN A 330 8.75 -3.08 11.16
N SER A 331 10.07 -3.07 11.39
CA SER A 331 10.82 -1.83 11.60
C SER A 331 10.89 -0.96 10.33
N ARG A 332 10.28 -1.38 9.21
CA ARG A 332 10.22 -0.64 7.94
C ARG A 332 8.81 -0.11 7.68
N HIS A 333 8.39 0.81 8.55
CA HIS A 333 7.12 1.54 8.51
C HIS A 333 5.82 0.74 8.69
N THR A 334 5.86 -0.51 9.14
CA THR A 334 4.63 -1.32 9.31
C THR A 334 3.94 -1.09 10.65
N GLY A 335 4.67 -0.68 11.70
CA GLY A 335 4.08 -0.30 12.99
C GLY A 335 3.59 -1.44 13.88
N GLU A 336 3.60 -2.69 13.41
CA GLU A 336 3.26 -3.85 14.25
C GLU A 336 4.45 -4.26 15.16
N SER A 337 4.19 -4.39 16.46
CA SER A 337 5.20 -4.78 17.45
C SER A 337 4.81 -6.08 18.16
N ILE A 338 5.79 -6.98 18.32
CA ILE A 338 5.65 -8.23 19.09
C ILE A 338 6.34 -8.16 20.47
N VAL A 339 7.17 -7.14 20.66
CA VAL A 339 7.88 -6.89 21.91
C VAL A 339 7.63 -5.44 22.31
N ASP A 340 7.65 -5.17 23.61
CA ASP A 340 7.58 -3.81 24.11
C ASP A 340 8.89 -3.08 23.77
N ILE A 341 8.77 -2.07 22.91
CA ILE A 341 9.90 -1.27 22.41
C ILE A 341 10.60 -0.53 23.56
N SER A 342 9.91 -0.24 24.66
CA SER A 342 10.49 0.45 25.82
C SER A 342 11.50 -0.39 26.61
N VAL A 343 11.45 -1.72 26.48
CA VAL A 343 12.30 -2.68 27.22
C VAL A 343 13.52 -3.13 26.39
N ILE A 344 13.52 -2.84 25.09
CA ILE A 344 14.60 -3.23 24.17
C ILE A 344 15.87 -2.42 24.45
N SER A 345 17.04 -3.02 24.23
CA SER A 345 18.33 -2.36 24.32
C SER A 345 18.38 -1.05 23.49
N PRO A 346 18.92 0.05 24.05
CA PRO A 346 19.02 1.33 23.36
C PRO A 346 19.75 1.26 22.01
N ALA A 347 20.71 0.36 21.85
CA ALA A 347 21.44 0.17 20.60
C ALA A 347 20.52 -0.27 19.45
N ILE A 348 19.53 -1.11 19.73
CA ILE A 348 18.55 -1.56 18.73
C ILE A 348 17.57 -0.44 18.41
N LEU A 349 17.18 0.38 19.38
CA LEU A 349 16.33 1.53 19.14
C LEU A 349 16.97 2.48 18.13
N VAL A 350 18.27 2.73 18.24
CA VAL A 350 19.01 3.53 17.25
C VAL A 350 18.96 2.87 15.86
N VAL A 351 19.13 1.54 15.79
CA VAL A 351 19.02 0.81 14.51
C VAL A 351 17.60 0.90 13.92
N PHE A 352 16.55 0.79 14.74
CA PHE A 352 15.17 0.96 14.28
C PHE A 352 14.91 2.39 13.79
N VAL A 353 15.43 3.41 14.48
CA VAL A 353 15.30 4.82 14.05
C VAL A 353 16.02 5.11 12.72
N VAL A 354 17.12 4.42 12.42
CA VAL A 354 17.81 4.57 11.12
C VAL A 354 17.07 3.86 9.98
N MET A 355 16.23 2.88 10.31
CA MET A 355 15.57 1.99 9.34
C MET A 355 14.12 2.39 9.07
N MET A 356 13.48 3.08 10.02
CA MET A 356 12.28 3.90 9.86
C MET A 356 12.67 5.29 9.33
#